data_AF-A0A837KZA2-F1
#
_entry.id   AF-A0A837KZA2-F1
#
_cell.length_a   1.000
_cell.length_b   1.000
_cell.length_c   1.000
_cell.angle_alpha   90.00
_cell.angle_beta   90.00
_cell.angle_gamma   90.00
#
_symmetry.space_group_name_H-M   'P 1'
#
loop_
_entity.id
_entity.type
_entity.pdbx_description
1 polymer ?
#
loop_
_entity_poly.entity_id
_entity_poly.type
_entity_poly.pdbx_seq_one_letter_code
_entity_poly.pdbx_strand_id
1 'polypeptide(L)'
;MTFLDNIKQGCLDGWTKYKILPSLTAAQAILESGWGKYAPHNALFGIKADSSWTGKSFNTKTQEEYQAGVMTDIVDRFRAYDSWTDSIVDHGKFLNDNPRYKAVIGETDYKKACYAIKDAGYATASGYAELLIQLIEENNLQSWDAETIKNKEETMTTANEIVKYCVDLANSGMGVDKDGCFGTQCADLPCFVAKNWFGVDLWGNAIDLLNSAAGNGWEVHRMPTDANPKAGAVFVMHSIAYDGVDYGHTGVVIADSDGYTMRTVEQNIDGNADALIVGGPARFNTRGFVGVAGWFYPPYKDTKVKQPIATETKDEINLIKEIGTFTVDADVINVRRAPNLKSDVVATYKKGQSVTYDSKGSANGYRWISYVGGSGKRNYMAIGQTDASGNRISLWGMIK
;
A
#
# COMPACT_ATOMS: atom_id res chain seq x y z
N MET A 1 2.30 -14.93 -29.64
CA MET A 1 2.47 -13.64 -28.93
C MET A 1 2.63 -12.56 -29.98
N THR A 2 1.90 -11.47 -29.84
CA THR A 2 1.98 -10.32 -30.75
C THR A 2 3.20 -9.45 -30.42
N PHE A 3 3.59 -8.55 -31.31
CA PHE A 3 4.68 -7.59 -31.05
C PHE A 3 4.43 -6.78 -29.76
N LEU A 4 3.20 -6.30 -29.57
CA LEU A 4 2.79 -5.53 -28.41
C LEU A 4 2.88 -6.34 -27.11
N ASP A 5 2.48 -7.63 -27.13
CA ASP A 5 2.61 -8.51 -25.96
C ASP A 5 4.06 -8.62 -25.48
N ASN A 6 5.02 -8.66 -26.42
CA ASN A 6 6.44 -8.83 -26.11
C ASN A 6 7.09 -7.58 -25.50
N ILE A 7 6.54 -6.38 -25.77
CA ILE A 7 7.12 -5.12 -25.29
C ILE A 7 6.34 -4.50 -24.13
N LYS A 8 5.10 -4.93 -23.89
CA LYS A 8 4.19 -4.31 -22.92
C LYS A 8 4.84 -4.15 -21.54
N GLN A 9 5.35 -5.24 -20.96
CA GLN A 9 5.93 -5.19 -19.62
C GLN A 9 7.11 -4.22 -19.55
N GLY A 10 8.00 -4.22 -20.54
CA GLY A 10 9.12 -3.27 -20.60
C GLY A 10 8.67 -1.82 -20.68
N CYS A 11 7.57 -1.53 -21.39
CA CYS A 11 6.98 -0.18 -21.46
C CYS A 11 6.40 0.25 -20.10
N LEU A 12 5.70 -0.65 -19.41
CA LEU A 12 5.18 -0.39 -18.06
C LEU A 12 6.31 -0.15 -17.04
N ASP A 13 7.37 -0.96 -17.08
CA ASP A 13 8.54 -0.83 -16.22
C ASP A 13 9.30 0.49 -16.50
N GLY A 14 9.34 0.91 -17.78
CA GLY A 14 9.90 2.18 -18.22
C GLY A 14 9.25 3.40 -17.54
N TRP A 15 7.92 3.40 -17.37
CA TRP A 15 7.24 4.42 -16.59
C TRP A 15 7.66 4.41 -15.12
N THR A 16 7.70 3.22 -14.50
CA THR A 16 8.07 3.09 -13.09
C THR A 16 9.45 3.67 -12.84
N LYS A 17 10.42 3.32 -13.69
CA LYS A 17 11.84 3.67 -13.53
C LYS A 17 12.21 5.06 -14.05
N TYR A 18 11.71 5.46 -15.22
CA TYR A 18 12.16 6.65 -15.95
C TYR A 18 11.04 7.67 -16.21
N LYS A 19 9.80 7.37 -15.80
CA LYS A 19 8.63 8.25 -15.97
C LYS A 19 8.35 8.61 -17.44
N ILE A 20 8.65 7.71 -18.37
CA ILE A 20 8.26 7.83 -19.78
C ILE A 20 6.95 7.07 -19.99
N LEU A 21 5.96 7.68 -20.65
CA LEU A 21 4.67 7.04 -20.85
C LEU A 21 4.80 5.71 -21.60
N PRO A 22 4.13 4.63 -21.14
CA PRO A 22 4.12 3.36 -21.84
C PRO A 22 3.58 3.47 -23.27
N SER A 23 2.53 4.28 -23.48
CA SER A 23 1.94 4.50 -24.80
C SER A 23 2.93 5.15 -25.78
N LEU A 24 3.65 6.17 -25.32
CA LEU A 24 4.68 6.84 -26.11
C LEU A 24 5.79 5.87 -26.50
N THR A 25 6.29 5.12 -25.52
CA THR A 25 7.36 4.13 -25.74
C THR A 25 6.93 3.08 -26.75
N ALA A 26 5.71 2.54 -26.60
CA ALA A 26 5.18 1.53 -27.51
C ALA A 26 4.94 2.09 -28.93
N ALA A 27 4.43 3.31 -29.06
CA ALA A 27 4.21 3.96 -30.36
C ALA A 27 5.53 4.23 -31.10
N GLN A 28 6.57 4.69 -30.39
CA GLN A 28 7.90 4.82 -30.97
C GLN A 28 8.47 3.46 -31.38
N ALA A 29 8.35 2.43 -30.54
CA ALA A 29 8.79 1.08 -30.91
C ALA A 29 8.07 0.56 -32.17
N ILE A 30 6.76 0.80 -32.31
CA ILE A 30 6.00 0.44 -33.52
C ILE A 30 6.54 1.17 -34.74
N LEU A 31 6.67 2.49 -34.65
CA LEU A 31 7.05 3.36 -35.77
C LEU A 31 8.48 3.08 -36.24
N GLU A 32 9.43 3.11 -35.31
CA GLU A 32 10.87 3.02 -35.61
C GLU A 32 11.30 1.64 -36.09
N SER A 33 10.61 0.57 -35.65
CA SER A 33 10.95 -0.81 -36.03
C SER A 33 9.99 -1.42 -37.05
N GLY A 34 8.95 -0.69 -37.49
CA GLY A 34 7.90 -1.23 -38.34
C GLY A 34 7.24 -2.48 -37.73
N TRP A 35 6.78 -2.38 -36.49
CA TRP A 35 6.21 -3.51 -35.72
C TRP A 35 7.20 -4.64 -35.44
N GLY A 36 8.46 -4.30 -35.19
CA GLY A 36 9.55 -5.25 -34.93
C GLY A 36 10.08 -5.96 -36.18
N LYS A 37 9.54 -5.67 -37.38
CA LYS A 37 10.01 -6.27 -38.64
C LYS A 37 11.40 -5.78 -39.03
N TYR A 38 11.76 -4.56 -38.62
CA TYR A 38 13.01 -3.89 -38.92
C TYR A 38 13.70 -3.44 -37.62
N ALA A 39 14.11 -4.43 -36.80
CA ALA A 39 14.84 -4.21 -35.55
C ALA A 39 16.21 -4.91 -35.57
N PRO A 40 17.14 -4.52 -36.47
CA PRO A 40 18.47 -5.13 -36.54
C PRO A 40 19.17 -5.01 -35.18
N HIS A 41 19.80 -6.11 -34.74
CA HIS A 41 20.44 -6.19 -33.43
C HIS A 41 19.53 -5.77 -32.26
N ASN A 42 18.25 -6.12 -32.36
CA ASN A 42 17.21 -5.81 -31.37
C ASN A 42 16.98 -4.30 -31.13
N ALA A 43 17.46 -3.43 -32.02
CA ALA A 43 17.32 -1.98 -31.87
C ALA A 43 15.91 -1.53 -32.32
N LEU A 44 15.00 -1.39 -31.36
CA LEU A 44 13.60 -1.02 -31.63
C LEU A 44 13.40 0.47 -31.94
N PHE A 45 14.31 1.34 -31.51
CA PHE A 45 14.07 2.79 -31.39
C PHE A 45 15.00 3.66 -32.25
N GLY A 46 15.89 3.07 -33.05
CA GLY A 46 16.82 3.83 -33.90
C GLY A 46 17.78 4.75 -33.13
N ILE A 47 18.14 4.43 -31.88
CA ILE A 47 19.02 5.30 -31.08
C ILE A 47 20.46 5.22 -31.60
N LYS A 48 21.00 6.38 -32.00
CA LYS A 48 22.39 6.49 -32.43
C LYS A 48 23.36 6.24 -31.27
N ALA A 49 24.46 5.57 -31.58
CA ALA A 49 25.57 5.36 -30.66
C ALA A 49 26.56 6.51 -30.83
N ASP A 50 26.29 7.63 -30.16
CA ASP A 50 27.19 8.79 -30.13
C ASP A 50 28.54 8.48 -29.43
N SER A 51 29.41 9.48 -29.28
CA SER A 51 30.73 9.30 -28.69
C SER A 51 30.72 8.87 -27.21
N SER A 52 29.62 9.09 -26.50
CA SER A 52 29.45 8.68 -25.10
C SER A 52 29.00 7.22 -24.95
N TRP A 53 28.52 6.60 -26.03
CA TRP A 53 28.07 5.21 -26.01
C TRP A 53 29.24 4.23 -25.99
N THR A 54 29.31 3.42 -24.93
CA THR A 54 30.34 2.39 -24.73
C THR A 54 29.83 0.96 -24.93
N GLY A 55 28.52 0.79 -25.20
CA GLY A 55 27.90 -0.51 -25.42
C GLY A 55 28.08 -1.05 -26.83
N LYS A 56 27.42 -2.19 -27.12
CA LYS A 56 27.40 -2.79 -28.46
C LYS A 56 26.82 -1.79 -29.48
N SER A 57 27.34 -1.79 -30.69
CA SER A 57 26.86 -0.95 -31.78
C SER A 57 27.03 -1.64 -33.13
N PHE A 58 26.31 -1.14 -34.12
CA PHE A 58 26.40 -1.57 -35.51
C PHE A 58 26.24 -0.39 -36.45
N ASN A 59 26.81 -0.49 -37.65
CA ASN A 59 26.66 0.52 -38.69
C ASN A 59 25.60 0.05 -39.69
N THR A 60 24.68 0.94 -40.07
CA THR A 60 23.70 0.66 -41.13
C THR A 60 23.43 1.92 -41.96
N LYS A 61 22.88 1.73 -43.17
CA LYS A 61 22.37 2.83 -43.96
C LYS A 61 21.10 3.38 -43.32
N THR A 62 20.98 4.70 -43.28
CA THR A 62 19.79 5.45 -42.82
C THR A 62 19.60 6.68 -43.70
N GLN A 63 18.43 7.31 -43.59
CA GLN A 63 18.11 8.54 -44.31
C GLN A 63 18.02 9.72 -43.33
N GLU A 64 18.61 10.85 -43.69
CA GLU A 64 18.53 12.10 -42.93
C GLU A 64 17.99 13.21 -43.81
N GLU A 65 17.16 14.08 -43.24
CA GLU A 65 16.58 15.23 -43.92
C GLU A 65 17.26 16.52 -43.44
N TYR A 66 18.41 16.84 -44.02
CA TYR A 66 19.13 18.09 -43.69
C TYR A 66 18.46 19.34 -44.29
N GLN A 67 17.61 19.15 -45.31
CA GLN A 67 16.82 20.19 -45.96
C GLN A 67 15.40 19.65 -46.18
N ALA A 68 14.39 20.45 -45.86
CA ALA A 68 12.98 20.05 -46.00
C ALA A 68 12.70 19.53 -47.42
N GLY A 69 12.23 18.29 -47.51
CA GLY A 69 11.91 17.55 -48.73
C GLY A 69 13.05 16.73 -49.33
N VAL A 70 14.28 16.79 -48.78
CA VAL A 70 15.47 16.11 -49.36
C VAL A 70 16.03 15.06 -48.40
N MET A 71 15.75 13.79 -48.68
CA MET A 71 16.34 12.65 -47.97
C MET A 71 17.75 12.34 -48.49
N THR A 72 18.73 12.30 -47.58
CA THR A 72 20.13 11.95 -47.88
C THR A 72 20.46 10.59 -47.26
N ASP A 73 20.87 9.62 -48.09
CA ASP A 73 21.35 8.33 -47.60
C ASP A 73 22.74 8.51 -46.96
N ILE A 74 22.87 8.08 -45.71
CA ILE A 74 24.14 8.06 -44.97
C ILE A 74 24.36 6.70 -44.32
N VAL A 75 25.60 6.41 -43.91
CA VAL A 75 25.90 5.31 -42.99
C VAL A 75 26.09 5.91 -41.61
N ASP A 76 25.33 5.43 -40.63
CA ASP A 76 25.42 5.90 -39.25
C ASP A 76 25.55 4.73 -38.27
N ARG A 77 25.98 5.03 -37.04
CA ARG A 77 26.25 4.07 -35.98
C ARG A 77 25.10 4.05 -34.98
N PHE A 78 24.49 2.90 -34.78
CA PHE A 78 23.34 2.70 -33.89
C PHE A 78 23.70 1.76 -32.73
N ARG A 79 23.00 1.93 -31.61
CA ARG A 79 23.14 1.07 -30.43
C ARG A 79 22.56 -0.31 -30.72
N ALA A 80 23.25 -1.37 -30.29
CA ALA A 80 22.83 -2.77 -30.41
C ALA A 80 22.52 -3.36 -29.04
N TYR A 81 21.59 -4.32 -29.01
CA TYR A 81 21.08 -4.90 -27.77
C TYR A 81 20.97 -6.43 -27.85
N ASP A 82 21.04 -7.08 -26.68
CA ASP A 82 20.88 -8.53 -26.59
C ASP A 82 19.41 -8.96 -26.65
N SER A 83 18.48 -8.07 -26.27
CA SER A 83 17.04 -8.29 -26.34
C SER A 83 16.26 -7.00 -26.63
N TRP A 84 14.99 -7.15 -27.02
CA TRP A 84 14.05 -6.01 -27.09
C TRP A 84 13.85 -5.33 -25.74
N THR A 85 13.87 -6.08 -24.64
CA THR A 85 13.79 -5.53 -23.28
C THR A 85 14.96 -4.59 -23.00
N ASP A 86 16.18 -4.97 -23.37
CA ASP A 86 17.36 -4.11 -23.20
C ASP A 86 17.24 -2.83 -24.04
N SER A 87 16.68 -2.94 -25.25
CA SER A 87 16.41 -1.78 -26.10
C SER A 87 15.41 -0.80 -25.46
N ILE A 88 14.33 -1.32 -24.85
CA ILE A 88 13.32 -0.51 -24.15
C ILE A 88 13.90 0.16 -22.90
N VAL A 89 14.72 -0.57 -22.14
CA VAL A 89 15.38 -0.02 -20.94
C VAL A 89 16.36 1.10 -21.32
N ASP A 90 17.13 0.93 -22.39
CA ASP A 90 18.05 1.97 -22.86
C ASP A 90 17.30 3.17 -23.45
N HIS A 91 16.16 2.96 -24.12
CA HIS A 91 15.31 4.06 -24.58
C HIS A 91 14.86 4.95 -23.42
N GLY A 92 14.30 4.35 -22.36
CA GLY A 92 13.90 5.11 -21.17
C GLY A 92 15.08 5.85 -20.52
N LYS A 93 16.25 5.20 -20.43
CA LYS A 93 17.48 5.83 -19.91
C LYS A 93 17.96 6.98 -20.80
N PHE A 94 18.00 6.80 -22.12
CA PHE A 94 18.43 7.80 -23.08
C PHE A 94 17.59 9.08 -22.99
N LEU A 95 16.26 8.93 -22.87
CA LEU A 95 15.37 10.07 -22.68
C LEU A 95 15.60 10.74 -21.31
N ASN A 96 15.75 9.94 -20.25
CA ASN A 96 15.94 10.45 -18.90
C ASN A 96 17.28 11.20 -18.70
N ASP A 97 18.37 10.66 -19.25
CA ASP A 97 19.72 11.17 -19.05
C ASP A 97 20.04 12.39 -19.94
N ASN A 98 19.24 12.64 -20.97
CA ASN A 98 19.44 13.74 -21.91
C ASN A 98 18.49 14.92 -21.60
N PRO A 99 19.01 16.08 -21.13
CA PRO A 99 18.20 17.21 -20.70
C PRO A 99 17.21 17.74 -21.72
N ARG A 100 17.44 17.53 -23.03
CA ARG A 100 16.52 17.98 -24.09
C ARG A 100 15.13 17.35 -23.99
N TYR A 101 15.01 16.17 -23.40
CA TYR A 101 13.75 15.43 -23.28
C TYR A 101 13.03 15.65 -21.95
N LYS A 102 13.48 16.60 -21.11
CA LYS A 102 12.90 16.84 -19.78
C LYS A 102 11.37 17.06 -19.80
N ALA A 103 10.84 17.65 -20.87
CA ALA A 103 9.40 17.88 -21.03
C ALA A 103 8.57 16.59 -21.23
N VAL A 104 9.21 15.48 -21.61
CA VAL A 104 8.57 14.17 -21.76
C VAL A 104 8.50 13.44 -20.41
N ILE A 105 9.45 13.70 -19.52
CA ILE A 105 9.60 12.97 -18.25
C ILE A 105 8.46 13.33 -17.29
N GLY A 106 7.61 12.36 -16.97
CA GLY A 106 6.49 12.48 -16.05
C GLY A 106 5.25 13.15 -16.64
N GLU A 107 5.26 13.49 -17.93
CA GLU A 107 4.04 13.91 -18.63
C GLU A 107 3.03 12.76 -18.62
N THR A 108 1.76 13.09 -18.42
CA THR A 108 0.66 12.13 -18.30
C THR A 108 -0.36 12.24 -19.43
N ASP A 109 -0.27 13.29 -20.22
CA ASP A 109 -1.01 13.48 -21.46
C ASP A 109 -0.15 13.01 -22.63
N TYR A 110 -0.49 11.86 -23.22
CA TYR A 110 0.26 11.29 -24.33
C TYR A 110 0.36 12.22 -25.53
N LYS A 111 -0.65 13.10 -25.77
CA LYS A 111 -0.59 14.06 -26.89
C LYS A 111 0.51 15.08 -26.64
N LYS A 112 0.57 15.62 -25.42
CA LYS A 112 1.67 16.53 -25.03
C LYS A 112 3.02 15.85 -25.09
N ALA A 113 3.11 14.59 -24.64
CA ALA A 113 4.35 13.83 -24.69
C ALA A 113 4.85 13.61 -26.13
N CYS A 114 3.96 13.30 -27.09
CA CYS A 114 4.28 13.18 -28.52
C CYS A 114 4.79 14.49 -29.13
N TYR A 115 4.18 15.63 -28.81
CA TYR A 115 4.70 16.93 -29.25
C TYR A 115 6.04 17.27 -28.58
N ALA A 116 6.16 17.04 -27.28
CA ALA A 116 7.38 17.32 -26.53
C ALA A 116 8.59 16.53 -27.03
N ILE A 117 8.43 15.24 -27.37
CA ILE A 117 9.53 14.43 -27.90
C ILE A 117 9.96 14.86 -29.30
N LYS A 118 9.00 15.28 -30.13
CA LYS A 118 9.26 15.84 -31.46
C LYS A 118 9.99 17.18 -31.35
N ASP A 119 9.50 18.09 -30.52
CA ASP A 119 10.10 19.41 -30.30
C ASP A 119 11.51 19.31 -29.70
N ALA A 120 11.79 18.26 -28.93
CA ALA A 120 13.11 17.92 -28.42
C ALA A 120 14.08 17.35 -29.49
N GLY A 121 13.60 17.12 -30.72
CA GLY A 121 14.39 16.68 -31.86
C GLY A 121 14.70 15.19 -31.85
N TYR A 122 13.75 14.34 -31.43
CA TYR A 122 13.91 12.88 -31.58
C TYR A 122 13.91 12.46 -33.05
N ALA A 123 13.03 13.06 -33.87
CA ALA A 123 12.94 12.84 -35.31
C ALA A 123 12.78 14.18 -36.04
N THR A 124 13.27 14.25 -37.28
CA THR A 124 13.17 15.43 -38.15
C THR A 124 11.83 15.53 -38.88
N ALA A 125 11.12 14.40 -39.02
CA ALA A 125 9.86 14.33 -39.75
C ALA A 125 8.79 15.27 -39.16
N SER A 126 8.22 16.13 -40.00
CA SER A 126 7.28 17.17 -39.59
C SER A 126 6.01 16.63 -38.92
N GLY A 127 5.52 15.47 -39.36
CA GLY A 127 4.33 14.78 -38.84
C GLY A 127 4.58 13.71 -37.79
N TYR A 128 5.77 13.69 -37.17
CA TYR A 128 6.16 12.62 -36.23
C TYR A 128 5.20 12.52 -35.02
N ALA A 129 4.84 13.66 -34.42
CA ALA A 129 3.96 13.67 -33.25
C ALA A 129 2.56 13.12 -33.59
N GLU A 130 2.03 13.50 -34.75
CA GLU A 130 0.72 13.10 -35.23
C GLU A 130 0.67 11.60 -35.54
N LEU A 131 1.74 11.05 -36.13
CA LEU A 131 1.88 9.61 -36.36
C LEU A 131 1.91 8.82 -35.05
N LEU A 132 2.64 9.30 -34.04
CA LEU A 132 2.67 8.65 -32.73
C LEU A 132 1.28 8.66 -32.07
N ILE A 133 0.58 9.80 -32.10
CA ILE A 133 -0.78 9.91 -31.56
C ILE A 133 -1.74 8.93 -32.26
N GLN A 134 -1.67 8.84 -33.59
CA GLN A 134 -2.47 7.89 -34.37
C GLN A 134 -2.19 6.44 -33.93
N LEU A 135 -0.91 6.06 -33.81
CA LEU A 135 -0.52 4.71 -33.37
C LEU A 135 -1.00 4.41 -31.95
N ILE A 136 -0.98 5.39 -31.05
CA ILE A 136 -1.51 5.26 -29.69
C ILE A 136 -3.01 4.99 -29.73
N GLU A 137 -3.77 5.81 -30.46
CA GLU A 137 -5.23 5.73 -30.50
C GLU A 137 -5.73 4.45 -31.21
N GLU A 138 -5.15 4.10 -32.36
CA GLU A 138 -5.53 2.90 -33.14
C GLU A 138 -5.26 1.58 -32.41
N ASN A 139 -4.24 1.56 -31.54
CA ASN A 139 -3.84 0.37 -30.79
C ASN A 139 -4.25 0.41 -29.31
N ASN A 140 -5.05 1.42 -28.93
CA ASN A 140 -5.51 1.63 -27.56
C ASN A 140 -4.37 1.64 -26.52
N LEU A 141 -3.20 2.20 -26.86
CA LEU A 141 -2.03 2.18 -25.99
C LEU A 141 -2.18 3.10 -24.77
N GLN A 142 -3.08 4.07 -24.81
CA GLN A 142 -3.49 4.87 -23.64
C GLN A 142 -4.04 4.02 -22.49
N SER A 143 -4.50 2.79 -22.78
CA SER A 143 -4.87 1.84 -21.73
C SER A 143 -3.67 1.39 -20.89
N TRP A 144 -2.46 1.35 -21.45
CA TRP A 144 -1.23 1.01 -20.72
C TRP A 144 -0.77 2.17 -19.85
N ASP A 145 -0.96 3.40 -20.33
CA ASP A 145 -0.78 4.59 -19.48
C ASP A 145 -1.75 4.53 -18.32
N ALA A 146 -3.02 4.23 -18.57
CA ALA A 146 -4.01 4.06 -17.52
C ALA A 146 -3.66 2.93 -16.55
N GLU A 147 -3.07 1.81 -17.00
CA GLU A 147 -2.55 0.77 -16.09
C GLU A 147 -1.48 1.34 -15.18
N THR A 148 -0.53 2.12 -15.69
CA THR A 148 0.55 2.68 -14.86
C THR A 148 0.16 3.89 -14.03
N ILE A 149 -0.78 4.72 -14.50
CA ILE A 149 -1.29 5.91 -13.83
C ILE A 149 -2.36 5.50 -12.80
N LYS A 150 -3.22 4.51 -13.09
CA LYS A 150 -4.06 3.86 -12.06
C LYS A 150 -3.20 3.11 -11.06
N ASN A 151 -2.17 2.38 -11.49
CA ASN A 151 -1.21 1.81 -10.54
C ASN A 151 -0.50 2.91 -9.75
N LYS A 152 -0.29 4.13 -10.25
CA LYS A 152 0.24 5.28 -9.47
C LYS A 152 -0.79 5.91 -8.52
N GLU A 153 -2.07 5.84 -8.86
CA GLU A 153 -3.16 6.22 -7.96
C GLU A 153 -3.47 5.13 -6.91
N GLU A 154 -3.21 3.86 -7.23
CA GLU A 154 -3.28 2.67 -6.37
C GLU A 154 -1.97 2.40 -5.59
N THR A 155 -0.81 2.94 -6.00
CA THR A 155 0.50 2.81 -5.28
C THR A 155 0.80 3.96 -4.34
N MET A 156 -0.13 4.90 -4.15
CA MET A 156 -0.05 5.85 -3.06
C MET A 156 -0.83 5.29 -1.87
N THR A 157 -0.10 4.61 -0.98
CA THR A 157 -0.63 3.88 0.17
C THR A 157 -1.65 4.68 0.95
N THR A 158 -2.86 4.13 1.11
CA THR A 158 -3.90 4.69 1.97
C THR A 158 -3.72 4.20 3.41
N ALA A 159 -4.23 4.97 4.38
CA ALA A 159 -4.28 4.51 5.77
C ALA A 159 -5.00 3.15 5.90
N ASN A 160 -6.02 2.89 5.06
CA ASN A 160 -6.75 1.63 5.05
C ASN A 160 -5.89 0.43 4.67
N GLU A 161 -4.96 0.56 3.73
CA GLU A 161 -4.09 -0.53 3.30
C GLU A 161 -3.09 -0.90 4.38
N ILE A 162 -2.50 0.10 5.05
CA ILE A 162 -1.65 -0.15 6.21
C ILE A 162 -2.45 -0.78 7.35
N VAL A 163 -3.61 -0.23 7.67
CA VAL A 163 -4.48 -0.80 8.71
C VAL A 163 -4.85 -2.24 8.37
N LYS A 164 -5.23 -2.53 7.13
CA LYS A 164 -5.53 -3.89 6.67
C LYS A 164 -4.33 -4.81 6.84
N TYR A 165 -3.14 -4.39 6.43
CA TYR A 165 -1.92 -5.17 6.59
C TYR A 165 -1.64 -5.51 8.06
N CYS A 166 -1.70 -4.52 8.95
CA CYS A 166 -1.49 -4.75 10.38
C CYS A 166 -2.56 -5.67 10.98
N VAL A 167 -3.83 -5.50 10.58
CA VAL A 167 -4.94 -6.36 11.00
C VAL A 167 -4.72 -7.81 10.52
N ASP A 168 -4.27 -8.01 9.28
CA ASP A 168 -4.01 -9.33 8.71
C ASP A 168 -2.81 -10.02 9.42
N LEU A 169 -1.76 -9.27 9.77
CA LEU A 169 -0.67 -9.76 10.62
C LEU A 169 -1.20 -10.24 11.98
N ALA A 170 -2.00 -9.41 12.66
CA ALA A 170 -2.55 -9.77 13.96
C ALA A 170 -3.49 -10.99 13.91
N ASN A 171 -4.34 -11.06 12.87
CA ASN A 171 -5.23 -12.20 12.64
C ASN A 171 -4.46 -13.50 12.34
N SER A 172 -3.33 -13.40 11.63
CA SER A 172 -2.49 -14.55 11.31
C SER A 172 -1.54 -14.95 12.46
N GLY A 173 -1.50 -14.16 13.53
CA GLY A 173 -0.58 -14.37 14.65
C GLY A 173 0.89 -14.20 14.27
N MET A 174 1.17 -13.49 13.17
CA MET A 174 2.52 -13.18 12.70
C MET A 174 2.96 -11.80 13.20
N GLY A 175 4.27 -11.58 13.24
CA GLY A 175 4.87 -10.27 13.40
C GLY A 175 5.86 -10.01 12.27
N VAL A 176 6.37 -8.78 12.22
CA VAL A 176 7.49 -8.37 11.38
C VAL A 176 8.70 -8.07 12.23
N ASP A 177 9.85 -8.48 11.74
CA ASP A 177 11.18 -8.17 12.26
C ASP A 177 11.87 -7.37 11.16
N LYS A 178 12.06 -6.07 11.39
CA LYS A 178 12.55 -5.17 10.33
C LYS A 178 14.07 -5.23 10.23
N ASP A 179 14.75 -5.18 11.36
CA ASP A 179 16.19 -4.98 11.43
C ASP A 179 16.98 -6.27 11.73
N GLY A 180 16.29 -7.39 11.94
CA GLY A 180 16.88 -8.68 12.27
C GLY A 180 17.43 -8.74 13.70
N CYS A 181 17.13 -7.73 14.54
CA CYS A 181 17.66 -7.57 15.89
C CYS A 181 16.53 -7.75 16.91
N PHE A 182 16.72 -8.68 17.85
CA PHE A 182 15.76 -8.96 18.93
C PHE A 182 14.36 -9.43 18.46
N GLY A 183 14.17 -9.79 17.19
CA GLY A 183 12.95 -10.41 16.69
C GLY A 183 11.82 -9.40 16.43
N THR A 184 10.61 -9.68 16.90
CA THR A 184 9.40 -8.88 16.54
C THR A 184 9.08 -7.86 17.63
N GLN A 185 9.85 -6.78 17.72
CA GLN A 185 9.68 -5.73 18.72
C GLN A 185 8.53 -4.78 18.39
N CYS A 186 8.15 -3.95 19.37
CA CYS A 186 7.04 -3.00 19.20
C CYS A 186 7.31 -2.00 18.07
N ALA A 187 8.54 -1.50 17.95
CA ALA A 187 8.96 -0.53 16.93
C ALA A 187 9.10 -1.15 15.53
N ASP A 188 9.30 -2.46 15.41
CA ASP A 188 9.47 -3.12 14.10
C ASP A 188 8.27 -2.93 13.21
N LEU A 189 7.05 -3.05 13.74
CA LEU A 189 5.85 -2.94 12.92
C LEU A 189 5.72 -1.54 12.27
N PRO A 190 5.77 -0.42 13.01
CA PRO A 190 5.79 0.91 12.41
C PRO A 190 6.99 1.16 11.50
N CYS A 191 8.19 0.72 11.89
CA CYS A 191 9.41 0.96 11.11
C CYS A 191 9.45 0.11 9.81
N PHE A 192 8.89 -1.09 9.82
CA PHE A 192 8.70 -1.95 8.64
C PHE A 192 7.71 -1.30 7.68
N VAL A 193 6.59 -0.79 8.18
CA VAL A 193 5.62 -0.04 7.37
C VAL A 193 6.29 1.18 6.74
N ALA A 194 7.01 1.98 7.52
CA ALA A 194 7.74 3.16 7.06
C ALA A 194 8.71 2.82 5.90
N LYS A 195 9.47 1.73 6.05
CA LYS A 195 10.45 1.31 5.05
C LYS A 195 9.79 0.77 3.78
N ASN A 196 8.82 -0.13 3.92
CA ASN A 196 8.29 -0.89 2.78
C ASN A 196 7.25 -0.14 1.97
N TRP A 197 6.49 0.78 2.57
CA TRP A 197 5.47 1.57 1.87
C TRP A 197 5.88 3.02 1.61
N PHE A 198 6.83 3.57 2.37
CA PHE A 198 7.22 4.98 2.26
C PHE A 198 8.71 5.18 1.99
N GLY A 199 9.51 4.10 1.95
CA GLY A 199 10.95 4.18 1.69
C GLY A 199 11.75 4.85 2.80
N VAL A 200 11.17 5.06 3.99
CA VAL A 200 11.77 5.81 5.10
C VAL A 200 12.27 4.88 6.19
N ASP A 201 13.51 5.06 6.60
CA ASP A 201 14.07 4.43 7.79
C ASP A 201 13.88 5.34 9.00
N LEU A 202 12.86 5.05 9.79
CA LEU A 202 12.73 5.64 11.12
C LEU A 202 13.82 5.09 12.05
N TRP A 203 14.33 5.94 12.92
CA TRP A 203 15.45 5.65 13.82
C TRP A 203 15.03 5.77 15.30
N GLY A 204 15.83 5.15 16.17
CA GLY A 204 15.67 5.20 17.63
C GLY A 204 14.74 4.12 18.19
N ASN A 205 14.48 4.20 19.50
CA ASN A 205 13.52 3.34 20.18
C ASN A 205 12.08 3.81 19.91
N ALA A 206 11.08 3.08 20.42
CA ALA A 206 9.68 3.45 20.23
C ALA A 206 9.37 4.88 20.69
N ILE A 207 9.97 5.34 21.79
CA ILE A 207 9.79 6.71 22.30
C ILE A 207 10.35 7.80 21.35
N ASP A 208 11.36 7.46 20.54
CA ASP A 208 12.04 8.40 19.64
C ASP A 208 11.27 8.59 18.33
N LEU A 209 10.31 7.71 18.01
CA LEU A 209 9.66 7.68 16.71
C LEU A 209 8.89 8.97 16.38
N LEU A 210 8.41 9.72 17.38
CA LEU A 210 7.81 11.05 17.14
C LEU A 210 8.83 12.03 16.57
N ASN A 211 10.08 12.00 17.07
CA ASN A 211 11.16 12.86 16.59
C ASN A 211 11.66 12.38 15.22
N SER A 212 11.80 11.06 15.05
CA SER A 212 12.19 10.48 13.77
C SER A 212 11.17 10.80 12.66
N ALA A 213 9.88 10.68 12.94
CA ALA A 213 8.82 11.02 11.99
C ALA A 213 8.82 12.52 11.66
N ALA A 214 8.92 13.40 12.67
CA ALA A 214 9.01 14.84 12.47
C ALA A 214 10.24 15.23 11.62
N GLY A 215 11.39 14.58 11.82
CA GLY A 215 12.60 14.79 11.03
C GLY A 215 12.45 14.42 9.55
N ASN A 216 11.49 13.55 9.22
CA ASN A 216 11.12 13.18 7.85
C ASN A 216 9.95 14.04 7.30
N GLY A 217 9.53 15.09 8.02
CA GLY A 217 8.46 16.00 7.61
C GLY A 217 7.05 15.42 7.75
N TRP A 218 6.86 14.37 8.54
CA TRP A 218 5.56 13.73 8.74
C TRP A 218 4.70 14.53 9.73
N GLU A 219 3.38 14.36 9.64
CA GLU A 219 2.43 14.98 10.57
C GLU A 219 2.58 14.33 11.95
N VAL A 220 2.86 15.14 12.98
CA VAL A 220 3.06 14.67 14.36
C VAL A 220 2.18 15.48 15.31
N HIS A 221 1.44 14.78 16.16
CA HIS A 221 0.65 15.33 17.26
C HIS A 221 1.29 14.90 18.57
N ARG A 222 1.62 15.85 19.44
CA ARG A 222 2.20 15.59 20.76
C ARG A 222 1.18 15.89 21.84
N MET A 223 1.20 15.12 22.91
CA MET A 223 0.38 15.38 24.09
C MET A 223 0.93 16.58 24.89
N PRO A 224 0.06 17.41 25.49
CA PRO A 224 -1.39 17.40 25.37
C PRO A 224 -1.89 17.98 24.03
N THR A 225 -3.00 17.47 23.52
CA THR A 225 -3.68 17.96 22.30
C THR A 225 -5.18 17.70 22.38
N ASP A 226 -5.97 18.50 21.65
CA ASP A 226 -7.42 18.37 21.51
C ASP A 226 -7.83 17.43 20.36
N ALA A 227 -6.86 16.97 19.57
CA ALA A 227 -7.09 16.03 18.49
C ALA A 227 -7.11 14.59 19.02
N ASN A 228 -7.89 13.71 18.36
CA ASN A 228 -7.86 12.27 18.59
C ASN A 228 -7.13 11.58 17.42
N PRO A 229 -6.35 10.50 17.68
CA PRO A 229 -5.74 9.72 16.63
C PRO A 229 -6.80 9.01 15.78
N LYS A 230 -6.57 9.01 14.47
CA LYS A 230 -7.41 8.33 13.49
C LYS A 230 -6.80 7.00 13.07
N ALA A 231 -7.59 6.18 12.38
CA ALA A 231 -7.07 4.96 11.76
C ALA A 231 -5.85 5.26 10.87
N GLY A 232 -4.79 4.46 10.99
CA GLY A 232 -3.50 4.67 10.34
C GLY A 232 -2.51 5.52 11.15
N ALA A 233 -2.91 6.13 12.27
CA ALA A 233 -1.95 6.79 13.16
C ALA A 233 -1.00 5.76 13.80
N VAL A 234 0.26 6.13 13.96
CA VAL A 234 1.22 5.39 14.80
C VAL A 234 1.30 6.12 16.13
N PHE A 235 0.85 5.48 17.21
CA PHE A 235 0.94 6.07 18.55
C PHE A 235 2.30 5.79 19.18
N VAL A 236 2.74 6.67 20.06
CA VAL A 236 3.96 6.52 20.86
C VAL A 236 3.62 6.81 22.31
N MET A 237 4.05 5.93 23.22
CA MET A 237 3.85 6.09 24.66
C MET A 237 5.13 5.81 25.43
N HIS A 238 5.22 6.40 26.63
CA HIS A 238 6.27 6.11 27.59
C HIS A 238 6.13 4.68 28.13
N SER A 239 7.25 3.98 28.22
CA SER A 239 7.35 2.63 28.80
C SER A 239 8.74 2.44 29.36
N ILE A 240 8.85 2.59 30.68
CA ILE A 240 10.11 2.46 31.41
C ILE A 240 10.34 0.98 31.72
N ALA A 241 11.44 0.43 31.21
CA ALA A 241 11.84 -0.95 31.48
C ALA A 241 12.45 -1.10 32.88
N TYR A 242 12.76 -2.34 33.27
CA TYR A 242 13.28 -2.67 34.61
C TYR A 242 14.66 -2.03 34.90
N ASP A 243 15.41 -1.66 33.87
CA ASP A 243 16.69 -0.98 33.95
C ASP A 243 16.56 0.54 34.14
N GLY A 244 15.32 1.06 34.19
CA GLY A 244 15.02 2.47 34.37
C GLY A 244 15.10 3.28 33.07
N VAL A 245 15.37 2.66 31.93
CA VAL A 245 15.40 3.32 30.62
C VAL A 245 13.99 3.35 30.02
N ASP A 246 13.61 4.49 29.48
CA ASP A 246 12.37 4.65 28.72
C ASP A 246 12.60 4.29 27.25
N TYR A 247 12.34 3.04 26.91
CA TYR A 247 12.37 2.59 25.51
C TYR A 247 11.08 2.98 24.76
N GLY A 248 10.02 3.29 25.51
CA GLY A 248 8.70 3.54 24.96
C GLY A 248 7.99 2.28 24.45
N HIS A 249 6.75 2.48 24.01
CA HIS A 249 5.95 1.49 23.30
C HIS A 249 5.17 2.15 22.17
N THR A 250 4.86 1.40 21.12
CA THR A 250 4.23 1.93 19.91
C THR A 250 3.36 0.89 19.20
N GLY A 251 2.54 1.34 18.27
CA GLY A 251 1.73 0.50 17.41
C GLY A 251 0.82 1.31 16.50
N VAL A 252 0.03 0.62 15.68
CA VAL A 252 -0.83 1.23 14.66
C VAL A 252 -2.27 1.31 15.17
N VAL A 253 -2.86 2.49 15.14
CA VAL A 253 -4.28 2.73 15.42
C VAL A 253 -5.10 2.22 14.24
N ILE A 254 -6.04 1.31 14.48
CA ILE A 254 -6.81 0.62 13.42
C ILE A 254 -8.25 1.13 13.27
N ALA A 255 -8.66 2.06 14.11
CA ALA A 255 -9.96 2.73 14.05
C ALA A 255 -9.85 4.13 14.67
N ASP A 256 -10.66 5.06 14.20
CA ASP A 256 -10.73 6.41 14.79
C ASP A 256 -11.03 6.33 16.29
N SER A 257 -10.22 7.02 17.08
CA SER A 257 -10.41 7.08 18.52
C SER A 257 -11.57 8.00 18.90
N ASP A 258 -12.30 7.61 19.94
CA ASP A 258 -13.35 8.40 20.57
C ASP A 258 -12.80 9.45 21.56
N GLY A 259 -11.48 9.51 21.75
CA GLY A 259 -10.80 10.37 22.72
C GLY A 259 -10.68 9.76 24.12
N TYR A 260 -11.22 8.56 24.34
CA TYR A 260 -11.07 7.80 25.58
C TYR A 260 -10.21 6.56 25.38
N THR A 261 -10.38 5.88 24.24
CA THR A 261 -9.68 4.64 23.91
C THR A 261 -9.16 4.62 22.48
N MET A 262 -8.09 3.88 22.25
CA MET A 262 -7.54 3.58 20.94
C MET A 262 -7.63 2.08 20.71
N ARG A 263 -8.15 1.68 19.55
CA ARG A 263 -8.05 0.31 19.06
C ARG A 263 -6.81 0.20 18.21
N THR A 264 -5.95 -0.75 18.53
CA THR A 264 -4.59 -0.81 17.98
C THR A 264 -4.22 -2.22 17.55
N VAL A 265 -3.22 -2.30 16.67
CA VAL A 265 -2.39 -3.48 16.47
C VAL A 265 -0.98 -3.14 16.93
N GLU A 266 -0.43 -3.99 17.78
CA GLU A 266 0.84 -3.79 18.46
C GLU A 266 1.63 -5.11 18.47
N GLN A 267 2.95 -5.04 18.45
CA GLN A 267 3.83 -6.19 18.65
C GLN A 267 4.37 -6.20 20.07
N ASN A 268 4.78 -7.39 20.52
CA ASN A 268 5.44 -7.57 21.82
C ASN A 268 4.62 -7.10 23.03
N ILE A 269 3.33 -7.44 23.07
CA ILE A 269 2.44 -7.09 24.19
C ILE A 269 1.99 -8.31 25.01
N ASP A 270 2.45 -9.50 24.65
CA ASP A 270 2.04 -10.77 25.29
C ASP A 270 2.67 -10.93 26.69
N GLY A 271 3.62 -10.08 27.08
CA GLY A 271 4.22 -10.07 28.42
C GLY A 271 5.17 -11.25 28.68
N ASN A 272 5.75 -11.82 27.63
CA ASN A 272 6.68 -12.95 27.74
C ASN A 272 7.98 -12.52 28.44
N ALA A 273 8.60 -13.43 29.19
CA ALA A 273 9.83 -13.16 29.95
C ALA A 273 11.04 -12.80 29.05
N ASP A 274 10.98 -13.17 27.77
CA ASP A 274 11.99 -12.94 26.73
C ASP A 274 11.56 -11.81 25.75
N ALA A 275 10.56 -11.01 26.11
CA ALA A 275 10.03 -9.92 25.29
C ALA A 275 11.12 -9.00 24.72
N LEU A 276 12.19 -8.73 25.48
CA LEU A 276 13.30 -7.87 25.05
C LEU A 276 14.35 -8.59 24.17
N ILE A 277 14.21 -9.91 23.97
CA ILE A 277 15.18 -10.76 23.27
C ILE A 277 14.59 -11.33 21.97
N VAL A 278 13.29 -11.63 21.94
CA VAL A 278 12.61 -12.28 20.80
C VAL A 278 11.38 -11.50 20.30
N GLY A 279 10.85 -10.61 21.14
CA GLY A 279 9.67 -9.82 20.82
C GLY A 279 8.37 -10.61 20.92
N GLY A 280 7.36 -10.22 20.17
CA GLY A 280 6.10 -10.94 20.08
C GLY A 280 5.28 -10.55 18.86
N PRO A 281 4.43 -11.47 18.35
CA PRO A 281 3.66 -11.25 17.14
C PRO A 281 2.72 -10.05 17.26
N ALA A 282 2.18 -9.61 16.12
CA ALA A 282 1.16 -8.57 16.12
C ALA A 282 -0.11 -9.08 16.82
N ARG A 283 -0.68 -8.23 17.66
CA ARG A 283 -1.88 -8.49 18.46
C ARG A 283 -2.81 -7.31 18.43
N PHE A 284 -4.11 -7.58 18.47
CA PHE A 284 -5.10 -6.55 18.75
C PHE A 284 -5.01 -6.11 20.20
N ASN A 285 -5.12 -4.80 20.41
CA ASN A 285 -5.20 -4.23 21.74
C ASN A 285 -6.23 -3.10 21.78
N THR A 286 -6.67 -2.74 22.98
CA THR A 286 -7.46 -1.54 23.23
C THR A 286 -6.95 -0.89 24.50
N ARG A 287 -6.42 0.33 24.38
CA ARG A 287 -5.82 1.07 25.50
C ARG A 287 -6.33 2.50 25.57
N GLY A 288 -6.31 3.07 26.78
CA GLY A 288 -6.56 4.50 26.98
C GLY A 288 -5.32 5.35 26.66
N PHE A 289 -5.39 6.65 26.96
CA PHE A 289 -4.32 7.62 26.66
C PHE A 289 -3.27 7.79 27.76
N VAL A 290 -3.35 7.03 28.85
CA VAL A 290 -2.39 7.13 29.95
C VAL A 290 -0.98 6.79 29.45
N GLY A 291 -0.05 7.73 29.63
CA GLY A 291 1.35 7.58 29.21
C GLY A 291 1.61 7.81 27.72
N VAL A 292 0.58 8.09 26.91
CA VAL A 292 0.75 8.42 25.48
C VAL A 292 1.48 9.74 25.35
N ALA A 293 2.60 9.75 24.62
CA ALA A 293 3.40 10.93 24.33
C ALA A 293 2.88 11.67 23.08
N GLY A 294 2.24 10.95 22.16
CA GLY A 294 1.69 11.49 20.93
C GLY A 294 1.42 10.42 19.88
N TRP A 295 1.18 10.87 18.65
CA TRP A 295 1.09 10.01 17.47
C TRP A 295 1.55 10.76 16.22
N PHE A 296 1.86 10.02 15.17
CA PHE A 296 2.17 10.57 13.87
C PHE A 296 1.44 9.83 12.76
N TYR A 297 1.37 10.46 11.58
CA TYR A 297 0.83 9.85 10.38
C TYR A 297 1.95 9.71 9.35
N PRO A 298 2.20 8.50 8.82
CA PRO A 298 2.87 8.35 7.54
C PRO A 298 2.19 9.23 6.46
N PRO A 299 2.90 9.63 5.40
CA PRO A 299 2.40 10.59 4.42
C PRO A 299 1.38 9.95 3.46
N TYR A 300 0.21 9.58 3.99
CA TYR A 300 -0.90 9.02 3.24
C TYR A 300 -1.49 10.04 2.27
N LYS A 301 -1.93 9.60 1.09
CA LYS A 301 -2.51 10.48 0.05
C LYS A 301 -3.90 11.01 0.39
N ASP A 302 -4.65 10.29 1.23
CA ASP A 302 -5.96 10.70 1.75
C ASP A 302 -5.96 10.70 3.28
N THR A 303 -5.91 11.88 3.91
CA THR A 303 -6.14 12.04 5.37
C THR A 303 -7.61 11.83 5.75
N LYS A 304 -8.49 11.65 4.76
CA LYS A 304 -9.84 11.13 4.93
C LYS A 304 -9.80 9.62 4.74
N VAL A 305 -9.58 8.91 5.84
CA VAL A 305 -9.92 7.49 5.90
C VAL A 305 -11.39 7.34 5.50
N LYS A 306 -11.66 6.91 4.26
CA LYS A 306 -12.94 6.27 4.00
C LYS A 306 -12.89 4.99 4.81
N GLN A 307 -13.69 4.91 5.87
CA GLN A 307 -13.75 3.72 6.73
C GLN A 307 -13.68 2.45 5.87
N PRO A 308 -12.98 1.39 6.32
CA PRO A 308 -13.12 0.09 5.66
C PRO A 308 -14.62 -0.12 5.46
N ILE A 309 -15.01 -0.36 4.20
CA ILE A 309 -16.40 -0.39 3.72
C ILE A 309 -17.28 -0.82 4.88
N ALA A 310 -18.08 0.12 5.39
CA ALA A 310 -19.11 -0.22 6.36
C ALA A 310 -19.95 -1.28 5.67
N THR A 311 -19.67 -2.55 6.00
CA THR A 311 -20.65 -3.61 5.81
C THR A 311 -21.83 -3.08 6.59
N GLU A 312 -22.95 -2.80 5.92
CA GLU A 312 -24.16 -2.27 6.54
C GLU A 312 -24.30 -2.90 7.91
N THR A 313 -24.25 -2.08 8.97
CA THR A 313 -24.45 -2.57 10.33
C THR A 313 -25.86 -3.11 10.36
N LYS A 314 -26.00 -4.43 10.29
CA LYS A 314 -27.30 -5.06 10.41
C LYS A 314 -27.70 -4.96 11.87
N ASP A 315 -28.79 -4.25 12.14
CA ASP A 315 -29.46 -4.27 13.43
C ASP A 315 -30.20 -5.60 13.66
N GLU A 316 -30.38 -6.36 12.60
CA GLU A 316 -31.02 -7.67 12.60
C GLU A 316 -29.99 -8.80 12.46
N ILE A 317 -30.24 -9.91 13.17
CA ILE A 317 -29.43 -11.12 13.14
C ILE A 317 -30.35 -12.32 12.99
N ASN A 318 -30.00 -13.23 12.09
CA ASN A 318 -30.68 -14.52 12.00
C ASN A 318 -30.25 -15.39 13.20
N LEU A 319 -31.14 -15.55 14.17
CA LEU A 319 -30.90 -16.34 15.36
C LEU A 319 -31.27 -17.80 15.14
N ILE A 320 -30.28 -18.67 15.32
CA ILE A 320 -30.44 -20.11 15.35
C ILE A 320 -30.57 -20.50 16.82
N LYS A 321 -31.64 -21.24 17.14
CA LYS A 321 -31.89 -21.71 18.50
C LYS A 321 -30.77 -22.66 18.95
N GLU A 322 -30.18 -22.36 20.09
CA GLU A 322 -29.15 -23.17 20.74
C GLU A 322 -29.13 -22.83 22.23
N ILE A 323 -29.29 -23.84 23.08
CA ILE A 323 -29.19 -23.66 24.52
C ILE A 323 -27.77 -24.05 24.94
N GLY A 324 -27.04 -23.13 25.55
CA GLY A 324 -25.67 -23.38 25.98
C GLY A 324 -25.24 -22.44 27.10
N THR A 325 -24.07 -22.72 27.66
CA THR A 325 -23.39 -21.82 28.61
C THR A 325 -22.08 -21.34 28.01
N PHE A 326 -21.90 -20.03 27.97
CA PHE A 326 -20.64 -19.42 27.56
C PHE A 326 -19.86 -18.93 28.78
N THR A 327 -18.60 -19.34 28.91
CA THR A 327 -17.67 -18.83 29.93
C THR A 327 -16.63 -17.94 29.25
N VAL A 328 -16.53 -16.69 29.70
CA VAL A 328 -15.63 -15.68 29.13
C VAL A 328 -14.17 -16.00 29.45
N ASP A 329 -13.29 -15.94 28.45
CA ASP A 329 -11.83 -16.03 28.63
C ASP A 329 -11.10 -14.69 28.36
N ALA A 330 -11.80 -13.73 27.73
CA ALA A 330 -11.32 -12.36 27.52
C ALA A 330 -11.47 -11.49 28.79
N ASP A 331 -10.68 -10.41 28.91
CA ASP A 331 -10.67 -9.54 30.09
C ASP A 331 -12.03 -8.91 30.39
N VAL A 332 -12.70 -8.38 29.35
CA VAL A 332 -14.07 -7.85 29.41
C VAL A 332 -14.78 -8.08 28.08
N ILE A 333 -16.04 -8.53 28.12
CA ILE A 333 -16.95 -8.62 26.98
C ILE A 333 -18.21 -7.80 27.26
N ASN A 334 -18.54 -6.90 26.34
CA ASN A 334 -19.78 -6.11 26.40
C ASN A 334 -20.98 -6.93 25.92
N VAL A 335 -22.09 -6.77 26.64
CA VAL A 335 -23.42 -7.24 26.24
C VAL A 335 -24.18 -6.04 25.72
N ARG A 336 -24.81 -6.19 24.56
CA ARG A 336 -25.42 -5.10 23.80
C ARG A 336 -26.90 -5.31 23.55
N ARG A 337 -27.59 -4.22 23.22
CA ARG A 337 -29.04 -4.25 22.94
C ARG A 337 -29.38 -4.68 21.51
N ALA A 338 -28.44 -4.57 20.58
CA ALA A 338 -28.50 -5.04 19.20
C ALA A 338 -27.16 -5.70 18.81
N PRO A 339 -27.13 -6.59 17.80
CA PRO A 339 -25.96 -7.38 17.40
C PRO A 339 -24.93 -6.57 16.59
N ASN A 340 -24.62 -5.36 17.04
CA ASN A 340 -23.63 -4.47 16.43
C ASN A 340 -22.81 -3.75 17.53
N LEU A 341 -21.60 -3.30 17.21
CA LEU A 341 -20.72 -2.68 18.20
C LEU A 341 -21.08 -1.23 18.58
N LYS A 342 -22.02 -0.60 17.87
CA LYS A 342 -22.49 0.76 18.14
C LYS A 342 -23.69 0.80 19.10
N SER A 343 -24.36 -0.34 19.29
CA SER A 343 -25.51 -0.47 20.19
C SER A 343 -25.12 -0.33 21.66
N ASP A 344 -26.03 0.27 22.43
CA ASP A 344 -25.98 0.39 23.88
C ASP A 344 -25.42 -0.85 24.57
N VAL A 345 -24.39 -0.63 25.38
CA VAL A 345 -23.87 -1.63 26.30
C VAL A 345 -24.79 -1.67 27.52
N VAL A 346 -25.34 -2.85 27.79
CA VAL A 346 -26.34 -3.05 28.86
C VAL A 346 -25.83 -3.94 29.99
N ALA A 347 -24.70 -4.62 29.78
CA ALA A 347 -23.95 -5.34 30.80
C ALA A 347 -22.53 -5.62 30.30
N THR A 348 -21.64 -6.06 31.20
CA THR A 348 -20.29 -6.52 30.87
C THR A 348 -19.97 -7.79 31.64
N TYR A 349 -19.27 -8.72 31.00
CA TYR A 349 -18.74 -9.94 31.63
C TYR A 349 -17.22 -9.89 31.61
N LYS A 350 -16.58 -10.31 32.70
CA LYS A 350 -15.13 -10.42 32.83
C LYS A 350 -14.66 -11.86 32.69
N LYS A 351 -13.36 -12.05 32.50
CA LYS A 351 -12.71 -13.37 32.48
C LYS A 351 -13.19 -14.27 33.62
N GLY A 352 -13.58 -15.50 33.27
CA GLY A 352 -14.08 -16.52 34.19
C GLY A 352 -15.59 -16.46 34.48
N GLN A 353 -16.30 -15.39 34.11
CA GLN A 353 -17.74 -15.30 34.30
C GLN A 353 -18.51 -16.06 33.21
N SER A 354 -19.69 -16.60 33.56
CA SER A 354 -20.50 -17.40 32.64
C SER A 354 -21.90 -16.84 32.44
N VAL A 355 -22.45 -17.07 31.24
CA VAL A 355 -23.83 -16.70 30.88
C VAL A 355 -24.51 -17.83 30.11
N THR A 356 -25.77 -18.09 30.43
CA THR A 356 -26.61 -19.01 29.66
C THR A 356 -27.27 -18.27 28.50
N TYR A 357 -27.36 -18.94 27.35
CA TYR A 357 -28.00 -18.38 26.16
C TYR A 357 -28.98 -19.35 25.50
N ASP A 358 -29.90 -18.82 24.71
CA ASP A 358 -30.97 -19.57 24.06
C ASP A 358 -30.88 -19.57 22.52
N SER A 359 -29.97 -18.77 21.98
CA SER A 359 -29.75 -18.64 20.54
C SER A 359 -28.37 -18.10 20.21
N LYS A 360 -27.92 -18.38 18.97
CA LYS A 360 -26.69 -17.84 18.38
C LYS A 360 -26.92 -17.34 16.96
N GLY A 361 -26.05 -16.48 16.47
CA GLY A 361 -26.09 -16.01 15.08
C GLY A 361 -24.78 -15.34 14.66
N SER A 362 -24.68 -14.96 13.39
CA SER A 362 -23.54 -14.15 12.90
C SER A 362 -24.05 -12.84 12.31
N ALA A 363 -23.42 -11.73 12.69
CA ALA A 363 -23.69 -10.41 12.12
C ALA A 363 -22.47 -9.51 12.32
N ASN A 364 -22.24 -8.59 11.39
CA ASN A 364 -21.24 -7.53 11.51
C ASN A 364 -19.82 -8.05 11.80
N GLY A 365 -19.46 -9.22 11.26
CA GLY A 365 -18.14 -9.85 11.46
C GLY A 365 -17.97 -10.58 12.79
N TYR A 366 -19.04 -10.76 13.59
CA TYR A 366 -18.99 -11.43 14.87
C TYR A 366 -19.98 -12.59 14.97
N ARG A 367 -19.58 -13.59 15.76
CA ARG A 367 -20.47 -14.60 16.32
C ARG A 367 -21.10 -14.01 17.57
N TRP A 368 -22.42 -14.04 17.64
CA TRP A 368 -23.20 -13.58 18.78
C TRP A 368 -23.92 -14.75 19.44
N ILE A 369 -23.97 -14.73 20.76
CA ILE A 369 -24.99 -15.43 21.53
C ILE A 369 -26.05 -14.43 21.98
N SER A 370 -27.28 -14.91 22.18
CA SER A 370 -28.40 -14.07 22.60
C SER A 370 -29.23 -14.75 23.68
N TYR A 371 -29.73 -13.93 24.60
CA TYR A 371 -30.53 -14.35 25.75
C TYR A 371 -31.43 -13.20 26.24
N VAL A 372 -32.48 -13.53 26.99
CA VAL A 372 -33.30 -12.53 27.67
C VAL A 372 -32.67 -12.21 29.03
N GLY A 373 -32.21 -10.97 29.21
CA GLY A 373 -31.59 -10.53 30.46
C GLY A 373 -32.62 -10.18 31.54
N GLY A 374 -32.16 -9.83 32.75
CA GLY A 374 -33.04 -9.50 33.90
C GLY A 374 -34.02 -8.35 33.65
N SER A 375 -33.75 -7.47 32.68
CA SER A 375 -34.68 -6.42 32.21
C SER A 375 -35.88 -6.92 31.40
N GLY A 376 -35.98 -8.23 31.11
CA GLY A 376 -36.99 -8.80 30.21
C GLY A 376 -36.74 -8.56 28.71
N LYS A 377 -35.73 -7.75 28.37
CA LYS A 377 -35.32 -7.48 26.98
C LYS A 377 -34.21 -8.42 26.50
N ARG A 378 -34.22 -8.74 25.20
CA ARG A 378 -33.19 -9.56 24.55
C ARG A 378 -31.86 -8.81 24.45
N ASN A 379 -30.78 -9.53 24.74
CA ASN A 379 -29.40 -9.07 24.76
C ASN A 379 -28.57 -9.84 23.74
N TYR A 380 -27.46 -9.24 23.30
CA TYR A 380 -26.53 -9.83 22.34
C TYR A 380 -25.11 -9.71 22.87
N MET A 381 -24.40 -10.82 22.96
CA MET A 381 -23.01 -10.85 23.40
C MET A 381 -22.14 -11.42 22.29
N ALA A 382 -21.19 -10.63 21.80
CA ALA A 382 -20.22 -11.10 20.83
C ALA A 382 -19.24 -12.04 21.52
N ILE A 383 -19.08 -13.24 20.98
CA ILE A 383 -18.26 -14.31 21.57
C ILE A 383 -17.07 -14.70 20.71
N GLY A 384 -16.86 -14.03 19.58
CA GLY A 384 -15.80 -14.36 18.63
C GLY A 384 -16.03 -13.71 17.27
N GLN A 385 -15.03 -13.76 16.40
CA GLN A 385 -15.12 -13.22 15.03
C GLN A 385 -15.61 -14.27 14.04
N THR A 386 -16.17 -13.80 12.93
CA THR A 386 -16.56 -14.64 11.78
C THR A 386 -16.05 -14.06 10.47
N ASP A 387 -15.84 -14.92 9.47
CA ASP A 387 -15.57 -14.48 8.09
C ASP A 387 -16.83 -13.93 7.42
N ALA A 388 -16.70 -13.47 6.15
CA ALA A 388 -17.82 -12.94 5.37
C ALA A 388 -18.96 -13.96 5.13
N SER A 389 -18.65 -15.26 5.19
CA SER A 389 -19.60 -16.36 5.05
C SER A 389 -20.23 -16.77 6.41
N GLY A 390 -19.84 -16.10 7.49
CA GLY A 390 -20.33 -16.38 8.84
C GLY A 390 -19.67 -17.58 9.51
N ASN A 391 -18.57 -18.12 8.97
CA ASN A 391 -17.78 -19.18 9.61
C ASN A 391 -16.98 -18.60 10.77
N ARG A 392 -16.83 -19.37 11.86
CA ARG A 392 -16.13 -18.91 13.07
C ARG A 392 -14.63 -18.82 12.82
N ILE A 393 -14.06 -17.63 13.00
CA ILE A 393 -12.61 -17.38 12.98
C ILE A 393 -12.03 -17.53 14.38
N SER A 394 -12.70 -16.95 15.38
CA SER A 394 -12.23 -16.96 16.77
C SER A 394 -13.34 -17.24 17.77
N LEU A 395 -12.95 -17.53 19.01
CA LEU A 395 -13.84 -17.70 20.15
C LEU A 395 -13.17 -17.10 21.38
N TRP A 396 -13.85 -16.18 22.07
CA TRP A 396 -13.32 -15.41 23.20
C TRP A 396 -13.66 -16.03 24.57
N GLY A 397 -13.82 -17.35 24.58
CA GLY A 397 -14.28 -18.11 25.73
C GLY A 397 -14.56 -19.57 25.38
N MET A 398 -15.26 -20.26 26.27
CA MET A 398 -15.65 -21.66 26.11
C MET A 398 -17.17 -21.80 26.04
N ILE A 399 -17.65 -22.64 25.12
CA ILE A 399 -19.06 -23.03 25.02
C ILE A 399 -19.21 -24.43 25.59
N LYS A 400 -20.21 -24.63 26.45
CA LYS A 400 -20.63 -25.94 26.97
C LYS A 400 -22.09 -26.22 26.67
#